data_AF-A0A936DW66-F1
#
_entry.id   AF-A0A936DW66-F1
#
_cell.length_a   1.000
_cell.length_b   1.000
_cell.length_c   1.000
_cell.angle_alpha   90.00
_cell.angle_beta   90.00
_cell.angle_gamma   90.00
#
_symmetry.space_group_name_H-M   'P 1'
#
loop_
_entity.id
_entity.type
_entity.pdbx_description
1 polymer ?
#
loop_
_entity_poly.entity_id
_entity_poly.type
_entity_poly.pdbx_seq_one_letter_code
_entity_poly.pdbx_strand_id
1 'polypeptide(L)'
;MIRRVTETKVLSQAYNRIFKSLNPFSPAVQIEVPVRRVLYPTYGYHLDANQYQALTKALIDCGEKEFYISILEYERKYNGPFTEGDHWVCELSNYLEYAELPIVLENALYSTNGMWGILISHELHVF
;
A
#
# COMPACT_ATOMS: atom_id res chain seq x y z
N MET A 1 -14.63 -4.40 5.63
CA MET A 1 -14.76 -5.26 4.44
C MET A 1 -13.63 -4.94 3.47
N ILE A 2 -13.07 -5.94 2.78
CA ILE A 2 -12.15 -5.71 1.67
C ILE A 2 -12.81 -6.13 0.35
N ARG A 3 -12.70 -5.27 -0.66
CA ARG A 3 -13.23 -5.55 -2.01
C ARG A 3 -12.21 -5.25 -3.08
N ARG A 4 -12.12 -6.14 -4.09
CA ARG A 4 -11.28 -5.92 -5.27
C ARG A 4 -11.88 -4.83 -6.16
N VAL A 5 -11.03 -4.09 -6.85
CA VAL A 5 -11.43 -3.00 -7.76
C VAL A 5 -10.79 -3.18 -9.13
N THR A 6 -11.55 -2.93 -10.19
CA THR A 6 -11.07 -2.97 -11.58
C THR A 6 -10.89 -1.58 -12.19
N GLU A 7 -11.67 -0.58 -11.73
CA GLU A 7 -11.50 0.82 -12.12
C GLU A 7 -10.42 1.49 -11.26
N THR A 8 -9.27 1.78 -11.85
CA THR A 8 -8.06 2.17 -11.11
C THR A 8 -7.73 3.65 -11.21
N LYS A 9 -8.49 4.45 -11.97
CA LYS A 9 -8.16 5.87 -12.19
C LYS A 9 -8.02 6.66 -10.89
N VAL A 10 -8.97 6.51 -9.96
CA VAL A 10 -8.95 7.21 -8.67
C VAL A 10 -7.82 6.69 -7.77
N LEU A 11 -7.60 5.38 -7.77
CA LEU A 11 -6.54 4.73 -6.99
C LEU A 11 -5.16 5.18 -7.46
N SER A 12 -4.95 5.28 -8.77
CA SER A 12 -3.71 5.77 -9.36
C SER A 12 -3.46 7.25 -9.03
N GLN A 13 -4.51 8.07 -9.04
CA GLN A 13 -4.40 9.48 -8.63
C GLN A 13 -4.00 9.63 -7.16
N ALA A 14 -4.60 8.83 -6.26
CA ALA A 14 -4.23 8.83 -4.85
C ALA A 14 -2.80 8.32 -4.64
N TYR A 15 -2.43 7.23 -5.31
CA TYR A 15 -1.08 6.66 -5.28
C TYR A 15 -0.03 7.69 -5.70
N ASN A 16 -0.23 8.37 -6.83
CA ASN A 16 0.72 9.33 -7.40
C ASN A 16 0.91 10.60 -6.55
N ARG A 17 0.04 10.88 -5.58
CA ARG A 17 0.24 11.97 -4.60
C ARG A 17 1.26 11.62 -3.53
N ILE A 18 1.50 10.34 -3.32
CA ILE A 18 2.41 9.84 -2.29
C ILE A 18 3.68 9.32 -2.93
N PHE A 19 3.54 8.57 -4.03
CA PHE A 19 4.62 7.87 -4.68
C PHE A 19 4.90 8.40 -6.09
N LYS A 20 6.18 8.38 -6.49
CA LYS A 20 6.65 8.86 -7.81
C LYS A 20 6.70 7.76 -8.88
N SER A 21 6.74 6.50 -8.45
CA SER A 21 6.95 5.34 -9.31
C SER A 21 6.30 4.12 -8.70
N LEU A 22 6.01 3.12 -9.52
CA LEU A 22 5.63 1.78 -9.09
C LEU A 22 6.83 0.92 -8.70
N ASN A 23 8.04 1.37 -9.02
CA ASN A 23 9.26 0.71 -8.61
C ASN A 23 9.49 0.93 -7.10
N PRO A 24 9.37 -0.13 -6.27
CA PRO A 24 9.53 -0.02 -4.84
C PRO A 24 10.98 0.31 -4.42
N PHE A 25 11.95 0.15 -5.32
CA PHE A 25 13.37 0.43 -5.11
C PHE A 25 13.83 1.81 -5.59
N SER A 26 12.93 2.58 -6.20
CA SER A 26 13.21 3.98 -6.59
C SER A 26 13.17 4.90 -5.36
N PRO A 27 13.71 6.13 -5.39
CA PRO A 27 13.39 7.18 -4.42
C PRO A 27 11.89 7.51 -4.50
N ALA A 28 11.08 6.64 -3.91
CA ALA A 28 9.74 6.34 -4.38
C ALA A 28 8.69 7.33 -3.93
N VAL A 29 9.04 8.34 -3.13
CA VAL A 29 8.08 9.20 -2.44
C VAL A 29 8.12 10.64 -2.97
N GLN A 30 6.95 11.26 -3.11
CA GLN A 30 6.80 12.66 -3.47
C GLN A 30 7.58 13.58 -2.51
N ILE A 31 8.01 14.75 -2.99
CA ILE A 31 8.86 15.65 -2.20
C ILE A 31 8.06 16.31 -1.06
N GLU A 32 6.76 16.39 -1.24
CA GLU A 32 5.78 16.96 -0.32
C GLU A 32 5.44 16.03 0.84
N VAL A 33 5.85 14.76 0.81
CA VAL A 33 5.65 13.82 1.93
C VAL A 33 6.75 14.06 2.96
N PRO A 34 6.44 14.70 4.10
CA PRO A 34 7.44 15.29 4.98
C PRO A 34 8.15 14.26 5.85
N VAL A 35 7.57 13.07 6.01
CA VAL A 35 8.04 12.04 6.94
C VAL A 35 8.18 10.72 6.18
N ARG A 36 9.37 10.12 6.29
CA ARG A 36 9.70 8.80 5.76
C ARG A 36 10.21 7.95 6.90
N ARG A 37 9.69 6.72 7.01
CA ARG A 37 10.05 5.75 8.04
C ARG A 37 10.13 4.37 7.40
N VAL A 38 11.05 3.55 7.91
CA VAL A 38 11.16 2.15 7.55
C VAL A 38 10.48 1.32 8.64
N LEU A 39 9.56 0.45 8.23
CA LEU A 39 8.88 -0.50 9.11
C LEU A 39 9.46 -1.89 8.85
N TYR A 40 10.05 -2.51 9.87
CA TYR A 40 10.61 -3.86 9.80
C TYR A 40 10.53 -4.55 11.17
N PRO A 41 10.49 -5.90 11.22
CA PRO A 41 10.23 -6.81 10.10
C PRO A 41 8.76 -6.82 9.69
N THR A 42 8.43 -7.18 8.45
CA THR A 42 7.06 -7.50 8.00
C THR A 42 6.84 -9.02 7.99
N TYR A 43 5.59 -9.47 7.86
CA TYR A 43 5.27 -10.88 7.65
C TYR A 43 5.14 -11.16 6.14
N GLY A 44 6.26 -11.44 5.49
CA GLY A 44 6.31 -11.54 4.03
C GLY A 44 5.89 -10.22 3.38
N TYR A 45 4.88 -10.28 2.50
CA TYR A 45 4.31 -9.12 1.81
C TYR A 45 3.18 -8.43 2.59
N HIS A 46 2.93 -8.85 3.82
CA HIS A 46 1.88 -8.31 4.68
C HIS A 46 2.46 -7.65 5.91
N LEU A 47 1.73 -6.66 6.44
CA LEU A 47 1.90 -6.23 7.82
C LEU A 47 1.58 -7.39 8.75
N ASP A 48 2.30 -7.51 9.88
CA ASP A 48 1.88 -8.41 10.95
C ASP A 48 0.61 -7.89 11.66
N ALA A 49 0.03 -8.72 12.52
CA ALA A 49 -1.20 -8.38 13.24
C ALA A 49 -1.09 -7.09 14.08
N ASN A 50 0.04 -6.86 14.76
CA ASN A 50 0.25 -5.69 15.60
C ASN A 50 0.44 -4.43 14.74
N GLN A 51 1.19 -4.54 13.64
CA GLN A 51 1.42 -3.46 12.68
C GLN A 51 0.10 -3.04 12.01
N TYR A 52 -0.70 -4.02 11.57
CA TYR A 52 -2.01 -3.76 10.98
C TYR A 52 -2.98 -3.14 12.00
N GLN A 53 -2.99 -3.62 13.24
CA GLN A 53 -3.81 -3.04 14.30
C GLN A 53 -3.36 -1.61 14.64
N ALA A 54 -2.06 -1.34 14.69
CA ALA A 54 -1.52 0.00 14.93
C ALA A 54 -1.90 0.95 13.79
N LEU A 55 -1.77 0.51 12.54
CA LEU A 55 -2.21 1.26 11.37
C LEU A 55 -3.71 1.59 11.46
N THR A 56 -4.57 0.58 11.57
CA THR A 56 -6.02 0.78 11.57
C THR A 56 -6.48 1.68 12.72
N LYS A 57 -5.89 1.55 13.92
CA LYS A 57 -6.15 2.46 15.04
C LYS A 57 -5.78 3.90 14.70
N ALA A 58 -4.59 4.12 14.13
CA ALA A 58 -4.14 5.45 13.73
C ALA A 58 -5.06 6.06 12.64
N LEU A 59 -5.52 5.25 11.68
CA LEU A 59 -6.45 5.70 10.65
C LEU A 59 -7.80 6.13 11.24
N ILE A 60 -8.33 5.36 12.20
CA ILE A 60 -9.56 5.70 12.93
C ILE A 60 -9.39 7.02 13.69
N ASP A 61 -8.29 7.18 14.42
CA ASP A 61 -8.01 8.41 15.19
C ASP A 61 -7.85 9.64 14.28
N CYS A 62 -7.39 9.44 13.04
CA CYS A 62 -7.32 10.46 11.99
C CYS A 62 -8.63 10.67 11.20
N GLY A 63 -9.70 9.91 11.51
CA GLY A 63 -11.00 10.01 10.85
C GLY A 63 -11.06 9.38 9.45
N GLU A 64 -10.06 8.58 9.06
CA GLU A 64 -10.12 7.77 7.85
C GLU A 64 -11.06 6.57 8.05
N LYS A 65 -11.74 6.18 6.98
CA LYS A 65 -12.70 5.06 6.98
C LYS A 65 -12.27 3.90 6.08
N GLU A 66 -11.40 4.18 5.14
CA GLU A 66 -10.92 3.22 4.17
C GLU A 66 -9.55 3.65 3.63
N PHE A 67 -8.83 2.68 3.09
CA PHE A 67 -7.57 2.89 2.38
C PHE A 67 -7.47 1.92 1.20
N TYR A 68 -6.52 2.18 0.31
CA TYR A 68 -6.26 1.36 -0.87
C TYR A 68 -5.09 0.42 -0.65
N ILE A 69 -5.16 -0.74 -1.28
CA ILE A 69 -4.09 -1.74 -1.33
C ILE A 69 -3.85 -2.05 -2.79
N SER A 70 -2.60 -1.97 -3.24
CA SER A 70 -2.23 -2.21 -4.65
C SER A 70 -0.96 -3.03 -4.75
N ILE A 71 -1.00 -4.12 -5.51
CA ILE A 71 0.22 -4.79 -5.97
C ILE A 71 0.89 -3.91 -7.02
N LEU A 72 2.22 -3.72 -6.89
CA LEU A 72 3.00 -2.80 -7.72
C LEU A 72 3.85 -3.51 -8.77
N GLU A 73 4.18 -4.78 -8.55
CA GLU A 73 4.87 -5.61 -9.51
C GLU A 73 3.88 -6.53 -10.24
N TYR A 74 3.90 -6.50 -11.58
CA TYR A 74 3.19 -7.46 -12.41
C TYR A 74 4.16 -7.99 -13.48
N GLU A 75 4.16 -9.31 -13.72
CA GLU A 75 5.06 -9.99 -14.67
C GLU A 75 6.56 -9.61 -14.56
N ARG A 76 7.03 -9.29 -13.34
CA ARG A 76 8.42 -8.82 -13.11
C ARG A 76 8.78 -7.48 -13.76
N LYS A 77 7.80 -6.60 -13.94
CA LYS A 77 7.99 -5.26 -14.51
C LYS A 77 7.55 -4.19 -13.51
N TYR A 78 8.52 -3.58 -12.82
CA TYR A 78 8.31 -2.45 -11.90
C TYR A 78 7.83 -1.13 -12.55
N ASN A 79 7.55 -1.12 -13.85
CA ASN A 79 7.09 0.06 -14.61
C ASN A 79 5.95 -0.29 -15.58
N GLY A 80 5.22 -1.38 -15.33
CA GLY A 80 3.98 -1.67 -16.06
C GLY A 80 2.92 -0.59 -15.81
N PRO A 81 1.85 -0.53 -16.61
CA PRO A 81 0.71 0.32 -16.32
C PRO A 81 0.08 -0.09 -14.98
N PHE A 82 -0.29 0.90 -14.15
CA PHE A 82 -0.90 0.67 -12.84
C PHE A 82 -2.09 -0.29 -12.90
N THR A 83 -2.84 -0.27 -14.01
CA THR A 83 -4.01 -1.12 -14.28
C THR A 83 -3.74 -2.63 -14.34
N GLU A 84 -2.48 -3.05 -14.47
CA GLU A 84 -2.10 -4.47 -14.48
C GLU A 84 -2.01 -5.07 -13.07
N GLY A 85 -1.91 -4.23 -12.04
CA GLY A 85 -1.88 -4.68 -10.65
C GLY A 85 -3.24 -5.15 -10.14
N ASP A 86 -3.22 -5.96 -9.09
CA ASP A 86 -4.40 -6.20 -8.29
C ASP A 86 -4.60 -5.10 -7.25
N HIS A 87 -5.84 -4.63 -7.14
CA HIS A 87 -6.20 -3.50 -6.29
C HIS A 87 -7.40 -3.80 -5.42
N TRP A 88 -7.38 -3.27 -4.20
CA TRP A 88 -8.46 -3.40 -3.24
C TRP A 88 -8.74 -2.08 -2.52
N VAL A 89 -9.99 -1.91 -2.09
CA VAL A 89 -10.36 -0.97 -1.04
C VAL A 89 -10.59 -1.75 0.24
N CYS A 90 -9.94 -1.31 1.32
CA CYS A 90 -10.11 -1.86 2.65
C CYS A 90 -10.85 -0.85 3.52
N GLU A 91 -12.08 -1.16 3.92
CA GLU A 91 -12.88 -0.39 4.88
C GLU A 91 -12.50 -0.79 6.32
N LEU A 92 -11.22 -0.59 6.67
CA LEU A 92 -10.66 -0.89 8.00
C LEU A 92 -11.07 -2.27 8.53
N SER A 93 -11.01 -3.27 7.65
CA SER A 93 -11.37 -4.65 7.97
C SER A 93 -10.50 -5.25 9.09
N ASN A 94 -10.91 -6.39 9.64
CA ASN A 94 -10.08 -7.10 10.61
C ASN A 94 -8.81 -7.67 9.96
N TYR A 95 -7.81 -8.00 10.78
CA TYR A 95 -6.53 -8.52 10.30
C TYR A 95 -6.65 -9.81 9.47
N LEU A 96 -7.59 -10.71 9.81
CA LEU A 96 -7.73 -11.98 9.09
C LEU A 96 -8.16 -11.75 7.64
N GLU A 97 -9.14 -10.86 7.41
CA GLU A 97 -9.55 -10.46 6.05
C GLU A 97 -8.37 -9.87 5.26
N TYR A 98 -7.53 -9.06 5.89
CA TYR A 98 -6.33 -8.49 5.27
C TYR A 98 -5.28 -9.55 4.95
N ALA A 99 -5.00 -10.45 5.90
CA ALA A 99 -3.99 -11.49 5.77
C ALA A 99 -4.36 -12.54 4.72
N GLU A 100 -5.65 -12.71 4.42
CA GLU A 100 -6.15 -13.61 3.38
C GLU A 100 -6.03 -13.03 1.95
N LEU A 101 -5.65 -11.75 1.80
CA LEU A 101 -5.43 -11.18 0.47
C LEU A 101 -4.29 -11.89 -0.25
N PRO A 102 -4.45 -12.24 -1.54
CA PRO A 102 -3.45 -12.99 -2.33
C PRO A 102 -2.29 -12.08 -2.78
N ILE A 103 -1.66 -11.38 -1.83
CA ILE A 103 -0.52 -10.50 -2.07
C ILE A 103 0.74 -11.35 -2.01
N VAL A 104 1.35 -11.54 -3.17
CA VAL A 104 2.55 -12.38 -3.34
C VAL A 104 3.75 -11.59 -3.89
N LEU A 105 3.59 -10.27 -4.01
CA LEU A 105 4.55 -9.33 -4.57
C LEU A 105 4.50 -8.01 -3.79
N GLU A 106 5.44 -7.12 -4.11
CA GLU A 106 5.56 -5.79 -3.56
C GLU A 106 4.26 -5.00 -3.75
N ASN A 107 3.85 -4.34 -2.67
CA ASN A 107 2.55 -3.70 -2.61
C ASN A 107 2.62 -2.39 -1.84
N ALA A 108 1.59 -1.56 -2.02
CA ALA A 108 1.39 -0.36 -1.24
C ALA A 108 0.03 -0.36 -0.56
N LEU A 109 0.01 0.07 0.70
CA LEU A 109 -1.18 0.47 1.43
C LEU A 109 -1.18 2.00 1.48
N TYR A 110 -2.26 2.67 1.09
CA TYR A 110 -2.24 4.12 1.02
C TYR A 110 -3.61 4.77 1.15
N SER A 111 -3.60 5.98 1.70
CA SER A 111 -4.79 6.81 1.88
C SER A 111 -5.55 7.08 0.58
N THR A 112 -6.87 7.23 0.70
CA THR A 112 -7.74 7.61 -0.42
C THR A 112 -7.55 9.06 -0.87
N ASN A 113 -7.03 9.92 0.01
CA ASN A 113 -6.79 11.33 -0.26
C ASN A 113 -5.32 11.64 -0.65
N GLY A 114 -4.41 10.68 -0.54
CA GLY A 114 -2.99 10.85 -0.88
C GLY A 114 -2.13 11.46 0.22
N MET A 115 -2.55 11.41 1.49
CA MET A 115 -1.84 12.01 2.64
C MET A 115 -0.78 11.08 3.27
N TRP A 116 -0.94 9.77 3.15
CA TRP A 116 0.02 8.78 3.65
C TRP A 116 0.03 7.53 2.79
N GLY A 117 1.15 6.82 2.80
CA GLY A 117 1.29 5.49 2.21
C GLY A 117 2.39 4.69 2.89
N ILE A 118 2.24 3.37 2.83
CA ILE A 118 3.19 2.35 3.27
C ILE A 118 3.54 1.54 2.03
N LEU A 119 4.82 1.42 1.74
CA LEU A 119 5.35 0.56 0.69
C LEU A 119 5.93 -0.69 1.35
N ILE A 120 5.49 -1.87 0.94
CA ILE A 120 6.01 -3.15 1.40
C ILE A 120 6.84 -3.75 0.27
N SER A 121 8.14 -3.89 0.52
CA SER A 121 9.10 -4.53 -0.40
C SER A 121 9.61 -5.83 0.18
N HIS A 122 9.77 -6.88 -0.62
CA HIS A 122 10.66 -7.97 -0.25
C HIS A 122 12.11 -7.52 -0.52
N GLU A 123 13.04 -8.11 0.21
CA GLU A 123 14.50 -7.91 0.19
C GLU A 123 15.07 -6.73 0.99
N LEU A 124 16.25 -7.01 1.56
CA LEU A 124 17.19 -6.19 2.33
C LEU A 124 17.74 -5.00 1.52
N HIS A 125 16.87 -4.25 0.85
CA HIS A 125 17.24 -3.19 -0.09
C HIS A 125 16.57 -1.83 0.21
N VAL A 126 15.93 -1.68 1.38
CA VAL A 126 15.42 -0.38 1.84
C VAL A 126 16.60 0.55 2.17
N PHE A 127 16.91 1.48 1.27
CA PHE A 127 17.84 2.60 1.48
C PHE A 127 17.08 3.93 1.53
#